data_AF-A0A927YQP1-F1
#
_entry.id   AF-A0A927YQP1-F1
#
_cell.length_a   1.000
_cell.length_b   1.000
_cell.length_c   1.000
_cell.angle_alpha   90.00
_cell.angle_beta   90.00
_cell.angle_gamma   90.00
#
_symmetry.space_group_name_H-M   'P 1'
#
loop_
_entity.id
_entity.type
_entity.pdbx_description
1 polymer ?
#
loop_
_entity_poly.entity_id
_entity_poly.type
_entity_poly.pdbx_seq_one_letter_code
_entity_poly.pdbx_strand_id
1 'polypeptide(L)'
;MESNRKIYSLQALRAIAFLGIFLAHAKIVYSWPKLGVSIFFCLSGFLMAYVYMDRDLPVGLKESFLFSVRKIKKLYLLHIITMVAAVLIELWIGKVNGNILAGGYVLLRNIVLNVLLLQSWYPDSTVNVALNGVAWYLSVALFLYMLFPFILRWIKKSKVAMVLAAAVIIVVLQVMLSYIALLLFHEGVQYTWFMYCFPVFRIGDFFAGCALFKVLGETKYVNNKSETIVYTIVEIIAFVAIIIFSVWLEKPGNGYFITAIKNWSSSYIIMALVLIYLFYRCNGLLTRLFSNKLFIALGDISPQAFLIHYVIVRFANAYMGLHQIPFTIYKTWLLFIAEFIITVVISLLYLKIKNNHRSIR
;
A
#
# COMPACT_ATOMS: atom_id res chain seq x y z
N MET A 1 -4.24 -3.02 30.13
CA MET A 1 -3.66 -1.72 29.69
C MET A 1 -2.36 -1.95 28.90
N GLU A 2 -2.32 -2.92 27.97
CA GLU A 2 -1.07 -3.44 27.38
C GLU A 2 -1.05 -3.56 25.83
N SER A 3 -1.99 -2.95 25.10
CA SER A 3 -2.10 -3.11 23.62
C SER A 3 -1.16 -2.22 22.77
N ASN A 4 -0.07 -1.69 23.34
CA ASN A 4 0.89 -0.83 22.63
C ASN A 4 2.21 -1.53 22.26
N ARG A 5 2.28 -2.86 22.29
CA ARG A 5 3.50 -3.57 21.89
C ARG A 5 3.62 -3.60 20.38
N LYS A 6 4.66 -2.94 19.86
CA LYS A 6 5.01 -2.98 18.44
C LYS A 6 5.34 -4.41 18.03
N ILE A 7 4.66 -4.92 17.00
CA ILE A 7 4.94 -6.24 16.43
C ILE A 7 6.04 -6.09 15.38
N TYR A 8 7.28 -6.45 15.76
CA TYR A 8 8.47 -6.21 14.95
C TYR A 8 8.48 -6.97 13.62
N SER A 9 8.00 -8.22 13.62
CA SER A 9 7.88 -9.04 12.40
C SER A 9 6.94 -8.39 11.38
N LEU A 10 5.83 -7.79 11.81
CA LEU A 10 4.96 -7.04 10.90
C LEU A 10 5.62 -5.75 10.36
N GLN A 11 6.58 -5.15 11.06
CA GLN A 11 7.40 -4.08 10.48
C GLN A 11 8.36 -4.61 9.41
N ALA A 12 8.98 -5.77 9.64
CA ALA A 12 9.77 -6.43 8.62
C ALA A 12 8.94 -6.75 7.36
N LEU A 13 7.69 -7.21 7.52
CA LEU A 13 6.78 -7.41 6.40
C LEU A 13 6.51 -6.11 5.61
N ARG A 14 6.37 -4.97 6.31
CA ARG A 14 6.25 -3.66 5.64
C ARG A 14 7.49 -3.30 4.84
N ALA A 15 8.67 -3.62 5.37
CA ALA A 15 9.92 -3.42 4.65
C ALA A 15 9.98 -4.29 3.39
N ILE A 16 9.60 -5.56 3.48
CA ILE A 16 9.52 -6.47 2.32
C ILE A 16 8.55 -5.93 1.25
N ALA A 17 7.36 -5.49 1.68
CA ALA A 17 6.37 -4.90 0.77
C ALA A 17 6.93 -3.63 0.08
N PHE A 18 7.55 -2.74 0.84
CA PHE A 18 8.17 -1.52 0.32
C PHE A 18 9.33 -1.83 -0.64
N LEU A 19 10.24 -2.72 -0.25
CA LEU A 19 11.41 -3.11 -1.05
C LEU A 19 10.98 -3.68 -2.39
N GLY A 20 9.98 -4.55 -2.43
CA GLY A 20 9.57 -5.11 -3.71
C GLY A 20 8.75 -4.15 -4.59
N ILE A 21 8.03 -3.16 -4.02
CA ILE A 21 7.52 -2.01 -4.79
C ILE A 21 8.70 -1.27 -5.43
N PHE A 22 9.75 -1.01 -4.63
CA PHE A 22 10.93 -0.29 -5.08
C PHE A 22 11.70 -1.07 -6.16
N LEU A 23 11.86 -2.39 -6.01
CA LEU A 23 12.50 -3.30 -7.00
C LEU A 23 11.75 -3.37 -8.33
N ALA A 24 10.46 -3.06 -8.37
CA ALA A 24 9.73 -3.00 -9.62
C ALA A 24 10.19 -1.84 -10.51
N HIS A 25 10.71 -0.75 -9.93
CA HIS A 25 11.32 0.34 -10.70
C HIS A 25 12.64 -0.07 -11.39
N ALA A 26 13.32 -1.11 -10.89
CA ALA A 26 14.46 -1.73 -11.56
C ALA A 26 14.06 -2.76 -12.66
N LYS A 27 12.76 -2.89 -12.97
CA LYS A 27 12.21 -3.88 -13.94
C LYS A 27 12.49 -5.35 -13.57
N ILE A 28 12.68 -5.66 -12.28
CA ILE A 28 12.98 -7.01 -11.80
C ILE A 28 11.70 -7.78 -11.47
N VAL A 29 10.75 -7.13 -10.77
CA VAL A 29 9.59 -7.81 -10.19
C VAL A 29 8.29 -7.11 -10.59
N TYR A 30 7.70 -7.52 -11.71
CA TYR A 30 6.54 -6.86 -12.33
C TYR A 30 5.25 -6.94 -11.51
N SER A 31 5.03 -8.05 -10.78
CA SER A 31 3.80 -8.28 -10.01
C SER A 31 3.84 -7.74 -8.58
N TRP A 32 5.02 -7.49 -8.05
CA TRP A 32 5.19 -7.17 -6.63
C TRP A 32 4.53 -5.86 -6.19
N PRO A 33 4.48 -4.79 -7.00
CA PRO A 33 3.81 -3.56 -6.58
C PRO A 33 2.35 -3.77 -6.21
N LYS A 34 1.64 -4.63 -6.97
CA LYS A 34 0.24 -4.98 -6.72
C LYS A 34 0.09 -5.69 -5.37
N LEU A 35 0.95 -6.68 -5.11
CA LEU A 35 1.02 -7.38 -3.83
C LEU A 35 1.38 -6.44 -2.67
N GLY A 36 2.39 -5.59 -2.83
CA GLY A 36 2.85 -4.66 -1.80
C GLY A 36 1.77 -3.68 -1.36
N VAL A 37 0.98 -3.17 -2.31
CA VAL A 37 -0.18 -2.32 -2.03
C VAL A 37 -1.27 -3.07 -1.25
N SER A 38 -1.62 -4.29 -1.66
CA SER A 38 -2.58 -5.11 -0.91
C SER A 38 -2.05 -5.50 0.48
N ILE A 39 -0.74 -5.77 0.65
CA ILE A 39 -0.12 -5.94 1.97
C ILE A 39 -0.33 -4.69 2.81
N PHE A 40 -0.10 -3.48 2.29
CA PHE A 40 -0.28 -2.26 3.06
C PHE A 40 -1.74 -2.03 3.48
N PHE A 41 -2.73 -2.25 2.61
CA PHE A 41 -4.14 -2.11 2.98
C PHE A 41 -4.61 -3.18 3.96
N CYS A 42 -4.30 -4.46 3.71
CA CYS A 42 -4.62 -5.56 4.63
C CYS A 42 -3.94 -5.35 5.99
N LEU A 43 -2.67 -4.98 6.00
CA LEU A 43 -1.94 -4.75 7.24
C LEU A 43 -2.46 -3.51 7.99
N SER A 44 -2.87 -2.47 7.27
CA SER A 44 -3.53 -1.30 7.85
C SER A 44 -4.81 -1.70 8.59
N GLY A 45 -5.65 -2.52 7.98
CA GLY A 45 -6.86 -3.07 8.63
C GLY A 45 -6.52 -3.93 9.83
N PHE A 46 -5.58 -4.87 9.67
CA PHE A 46 -5.12 -5.77 10.73
C PHE A 46 -4.59 -4.99 11.95
N LEU A 47 -3.69 -4.03 11.75
CA LEU A 47 -3.10 -3.24 12.83
C LEU A 47 -4.13 -2.30 13.48
N MET A 48 -5.11 -1.81 12.72
CA MET A 48 -6.19 -1.01 13.28
C MET A 48 -7.09 -1.88 14.16
N ALA A 49 -7.46 -3.07 13.71
CA ALA A 49 -8.19 -4.01 14.55
C ALA A 49 -7.36 -4.40 15.79
N TYR A 50 -6.07 -4.71 15.65
CA TYR A 50 -5.15 -4.99 16.78
C TYR A 50 -5.15 -3.89 17.84
N VAL A 51 -5.02 -2.62 17.43
CA VAL A 51 -4.92 -1.51 18.38
C VAL A 51 -6.26 -1.17 19.04
N TYR A 52 -7.38 -1.32 18.33
CA TYR A 52 -8.68 -0.80 18.75
C TYR A 52 -9.72 -1.86 19.13
N MET A 53 -9.43 -3.17 19.03
CA MET A 53 -10.40 -4.20 19.42
C MET A 53 -10.88 -4.04 20.87
N ASP A 54 -9.97 -3.65 21.76
CA ASP A 54 -10.26 -3.44 23.18
C ASP A 54 -10.53 -1.97 23.53
N ARG A 55 -10.73 -1.11 22.52
CA ARG A 55 -11.01 0.32 22.72
C ARG A 55 -12.32 0.70 22.09
N ASP A 56 -13.07 1.59 22.75
CA ASP A 56 -14.27 2.12 22.14
C ASP A 56 -13.96 3.32 21.26
N LEU A 57 -14.54 3.30 20.06
CA LEU A 57 -14.48 4.39 19.11
C LEU A 57 -15.89 4.96 18.96
N PRO A 58 -16.05 6.29 19.06
CA PRO A 58 -17.33 6.92 18.77
C PRO A 58 -17.69 6.67 17.30
N VAL A 59 -18.95 6.29 17.08
CA VAL A 59 -19.46 5.98 15.74
C VAL A 59 -20.43 7.08 15.32
N GLY A 60 -20.03 7.83 14.31
CA GLY A 60 -20.80 8.89 13.66
C GLY A 60 -20.01 9.46 12.50
N LEU A 61 -20.67 10.09 11.52
CA LEU A 61 -20.00 10.55 10.30
C LEU A 61 -18.88 11.55 10.61
N LYS A 62 -19.16 12.53 11.48
CA LYS A 62 -18.20 13.56 11.89
C LYS A 62 -17.03 12.98 12.67
N GLU A 63 -17.31 12.10 13.63
CA GLU A 63 -16.32 11.49 14.52
C GLU A 63 -15.38 10.57 13.73
N SER A 64 -15.94 9.80 12.81
CA SER A 64 -15.22 8.94 11.88
C SER A 64 -14.33 9.73 10.92
N PHE A 65 -14.82 10.85 10.39
CA PHE A 65 -14.00 11.75 9.57
C PHE A 65 -12.85 12.38 10.37
N LEU A 66 -13.12 12.89 11.57
CA LEU A 66 -12.06 13.43 12.44
C LEU A 66 -11.05 12.35 12.85
N PHE A 67 -11.49 11.10 13.01
CA PHE A 67 -10.61 9.97 13.24
C PHE A 67 -9.69 9.69 12.05
N SER A 68 -10.22 9.65 10.83
CA SER A 68 -9.42 9.42 9.62
C SER A 68 -8.41 10.54 9.37
N VAL A 69 -8.82 11.81 9.52
CA VAL A 69 -7.94 12.98 9.39
C VAL A 69 -6.78 12.91 10.39
N ARG A 70 -7.03 12.53 11.66
CA ARG A 70 -5.96 12.38 12.67
C ARG A 70 -4.94 11.31 12.29
N LYS A 71 -5.35 10.24 11.61
CA LYS A 71 -4.45 9.19 11.13
C LYS A 71 -3.60 9.67 9.96
N ILE A 72 -4.24 10.31 8.98
CA ILE A 72 -3.58 10.83 7.76
C ILE A 72 -2.64 12.01 8.06
N LYS A 73 -2.97 12.86 9.06
CA LYS A 73 -2.16 14.02 9.47
C LYS A 73 -0.67 13.70 9.69
N LYS A 74 -0.35 12.45 10.07
CA LYS A 74 1.04 12.00 10.27
C LYS A 74 1.88 12.05 8.99
N LEU A 75 1.27 11.83 7.83
CA LEU A 75 1.91 11.81 6.51
C LEU A 75 1.50 13.00 5.64
N TYR A 76 0.42 13.70 5.98
CA TYR A 76 -0.12 14.78 5.16
C TYR A 76 0.88 15.89 4.86
N LEU A 77 1.68 16.33 5.83
CA LEU A 77 2.73 17.34 5.57
C LEU A 77 3.73 16.84 4.52
N LEU A 78 4.17 15.59 4.63
CA LEU A 78 5.08 14.99 3.65
C LEU A 78 4.41 14.85 2.28
N HIS A 79 3.13 14.49 2.24
CA HIS A 79 2.34 14.49 1.01
C HIS A 79 2.39 15.86 0.33
N ILE A 80 2.11 16.96 1.04
CA ILE A 80 2.19 18.31 0.48
C ILE A 80 3.61 18.63 -0.04
N ILE A 81 4.66 18.32 0.74
CA ILE A 81 6.05 18.55 0.30
C ILE A 81 6.36 17.78 -1.00
N THR A 82 6.03 16.49 -1.05
CA THR A 82 6.28 15.64 -2.22
C THR A 82 5.41 16.04 -3.42
N MET A 83 4.18 16.52 -3.19
CA MET A 83 3.31 17.06 -4.21
C MET A 83 3.90 18.34 -4.81
N VAL A 84 4.37 19.28 -3.99
CA VAL A 84 5.04 20.50 -4.47
C VAL A 84 6.29 20.15 -5.27
N ALA A 85 7.12 19.22 -4.79
CA ALA A 85 8.28 18.75 -5.55
C ALA A 85 7.88 18.15 -6.91
N ALA A 86 6.81 17.37 -6.97
CA ALA A 86 6.29 16.84 -8.23
C ALA A 86 5.78 17.95 -9.17
N VAL A 87 5.08 18.97 -8.66
CA VAL A 87 4.67 20.15 -9.45
C VAL A 87 5.90 20.86 -10.04
N LEU A 88 6.96 21.05 -9.26
CA LEU A 88 8.19 21.69 -9.74
C LEU A 88 8.85 20.86 -10.87
N ILE A 89 8.82 19.53 -10.77
CA ILE A 89 9.32 18.65 -11.84
C ILE A 89 8.47 18.81 -13.12
N GLU A 90 7.15 18.86 -13.01
CA GLU A 90 6.25 19.08 -14.16
C GLU A 90 6.53 20.42 -14.86
N LEU A 91 6.67 21.50 -14.08
CA LEU A 91 6.96 22.83 -14.60
C LEU A 91 8.33 22.88 -15.28
N TRP A 92 9.33 22.18 -14.73
CA TRP A 92 10.64 22.06 -15.34
C TRP A 92 10.58 21.33 -16.69
N ILE A 93 9.91 20.17 -16.75
CA ILE A 93 9.71 19.42 -18.01
C ILE A 93 8.97 20.28 -19.04
N GLY A 94 7.88 20.93 -18.63
CA GLY A 94 7.11 21.82 -19.50
C GLY A 94 7.94 22.98 -20.04
N LYS A 95 8.81 23.57 -19.20
CA LYS A 95 9.75 24.63 -19.62
C LYS A 95 10.75 24.16 -20.65
N VAL A 96 11.38 23.00 -20.44
CA VAL A 96 12.37 22.46 -21.39
C VAL A 96 11.72 22.11 -22.72
N ASN A 97 10.50 21.58 -22.69
CA ASN A 97 9.76 21.19 -23.90
C ASN A 97 9.01 22.35 -24.60
N GLY A 98 9.13 23.60 -24.11
CA GLY A 98 8.44 24.75 -24.69
C GLY A 98 6.93 24.82 -24.41
N ASN A 99 6.41 23.95 -23.55
CA ASN A 99 4.98 23.80 -23.23
C ASN A 99 4.65 24.28 -21.81
N ILE A 100 5.07 25.50 -21.46
CA ILE A 100 4.95 26.06 -20.09
C ILE A 100 3.48 26.25 -19.65
N LEU A 101 2.57 26.46 -20.60
CA LEU A 101 1.20 26.92 -20.33
C LEU A 101 0.08 26.01 -20.84
N ALA A 102 0.41 24.85 -21.43
CA ALA A 102 -0.61 23.89 -21.85
C ALA A 102 -1.20 23.19 -20.61
N GLY A 103 -2.21 23.80 -19.99
CA GLY A 103 -3.03 23.16 -18.96
C GLY A 103 -2.95 23.72 -17.54
N GLY A 104 -2.79 25.03 -17.34
CA GLY A 104 -2.85 25.65 -16.00
C GLY A 104 -4.10 25.26 -15.19
N TYR A 105 -5.26 25.16 -15.85
CA TYR A 105 -6.49 24.63 -15.25
C TYR A 105 -6.37 23.16 -14.83
N VAL A 106 -5.75 22.32 -15.66
CA VAL A 106 -5.52 20.89 -15.37
C VAL A 106 -4.61 20.73 -14.16
N LEU A 107 -3.52 21.50 -14.10
CA LEU A 107 -2.61 21.51 -12.97
C LEU A 107 -3.31 21.98 -11.68
N LEU A 108 -4.07 23.06 -11.74
CA LEU A 108 -4.84 23.57 -10.60
C LEU A 108 -5.85 22.53 -10.10
N ARG A 109 -6.63 21.93 -11.00
CA ARG A 109 -7.55 20.82 -10.68
C ARG A 109 -6.81 19.69 -9.95
N ASN A 110 -5.68 19.26 -10.49
CA ASN A 110 -4.90 18.15 -9.92
C ASN A 110 -4.32 18.52 -8.54
N ILE A 111 -3.88 19.77 -8.33
CA ILE A 111 -3.44 20.28 -7.02
C ILE A 111 -4.60 20.26 -6.02
N VAL A 112 -5.76 20.84 -6.38
CA VAL A 112 -6.93 20.90 -5.49
C VAL A 112 -7.36 19.49 -5.08
N LEU A 113 -7.49 18.57 -6.04
CA LEU A 113 -7.87 17.19 -5.73
C LEU A 113 -6.83 16.47 -4.87
N ASN A 114 -5.53 16.68 -5.09
CA ASN A 114 -4.49 16.07 -4.26
C ASN A 114 -4.42 16.68 -2.85
N VAL A 115 -4.65 17.98 -2.69
CA VAL A 115 -4.73 18.65 -1.38
C VAL A 115 -5.92 18.12 -0.59
N LEU A 116 -7.07 17.95 -1.24
CA LEU A 116 -8.29 17.42 -0.61
C LEU A 116 -8.29 15.88 -0.47
N LEU A 117 -7.29 15.20 -1.03
CA LEU A 117 -7.22 13.73 -1.10
C LEU A 117 -8.48 13.14 -1.78
N LEU A 118 -8.84 13.69 -2.94
CA LEU A 118 -9.98 13.28 -3.77
C LEU A 118 -9.57 12.69 -5.12
N GLN A 119 -8.28 12.73 -5.47
CA GLN A 119 -7.78 12.31 -6.78
C GLN A 119 -8.10 10.84 -7.11
N SER A 120 -8.14 9.95 -6.10
CA SER A 120 -8.41 8.53 -6.34
C SER A 120 -9.87 8.23 -6.69
N TRP A 121 -10.78 9.19 -6.56
CA TRP A 121 -12.19 9.06 -6.93
C TRP A 121 -12.45 9.34 -8.40
N TYR A 122 -11.45 9.84 -9.13
CA TYR A 122 -11.60 10.22 -10.53
C TYR A 122 -11.13 9.09 -11.47
N PRO A 123 -11.96 8.62 -12.43
CA PRO A 123 -11.67 7.48 -13.30
C PRO A 123 -10.74 7.83 -14.49
N ASP A 124 -9.68 8.59 -14.24
CA ASP A 124 -8.74 9.07 -15.26
C ASP A 124 -7.32 9.11 -14.69
N SER A 125 -6.36 8.50 -15.40
CA SER A 125 -4.96 8.43 -15.00
C SER A 125 -4.27 9.81 -14.98
N THR A 126 -4.76 10.78 -15.75
CA THR A 126 -4.28 12.17 -15.72
C THR A 126 -4.65 12.90 -14.43
N VAL A 127 -5.52 12.32 -13.61
CA VAL A 127 -5.97 12.85 -12.32
C VAL A 127 -5.54 11.94 -11.17
N ASN A 128 -5.88 10.65 -11.24
CA ASN A 128 -5.78 9.76 -10.08
C ASN A 128 -4.34 9.44 -9.66
N VAL A 129 -3.38 9.50 -10.59
CA VAL A 129 -1.95 9.36 -10.33
C VAL A 129 -1.18 10.64 -10.65
N ALA A 130 -1.87 11.79 -10.71
CA ALA A 130 -1.25 13.07 -10.99
C ALA A 130 -0.30 13.52 -9.86
N LEU A 131 0.71 14.32 -10.23
CA LEU A 131 1.70 14.88 -9.31
C LEU A 131 2.56 13.78 -8.65
N ASN A 132 2.19 13.36 -7.44
CA ASN A 132 2.82 12.21 -6.78
C ASN A 132 1.96 10.97 -7.03
N GLY A 133 2.35 10.15 -8.01
CA GLY A 133 1.56 9.03 -8.53
C GLY A 133 1.31 7.88 -7.57
N VAL A 134 1.92 7.88 -6.37
CA VAL A 134 1.61 6.93 -5.30
C VAL A 134 0.73 7.54 -4.19
N ALA A 135 0.45 8.84 -4.25
CA ALA A 135 -0.32 9.55 -3.22
C ALA A 135 -1.82 9.20 -3.20
N TRP A 136 -2.35 8.60 -4.28
CA TRP A 136 -3.73 8.07 -4.30
C TRP A 136 -3.98 7.09 -3.14
N TYR A 137 -2.94 6.40 -2.67
CA TYR A 137 -3.00 5.54 -1.50
C TYR A 137 -3.52 6.28 -0.25
N LEU A 138 -3.14 7.56 -0.06
CA LEU A 138 -3.60 8.36 1.08
C LEU A 138 -5.08 8.73 0.95
N SER A 139 -5.56 8.99 -0.27
CA SER A 139 -6.98 9.23 -0.56
C SER A 139 -7.83 8.00 -0.20
N VAL A 140 -7.40 6.81 -0.63
CA VAL A 140 -8.04 5.55 -0.25
C VAL A 140 -7.96 5.33 1.27
N ALA A 141 -6.79 5.53 1.88
CA ALA A 141 -6.62 5.33 3.32
C ALA A 141 -7.49 6.27 4.16
N LEU A 142 -7.69 7.52 3.73
CA LEU A 142 -8.61 8.47 4.37
C LEU A 142 -10.03 7.91 4.43
N PHE A 143 -10.51 7.37 3.31
CA PHE A 143 -11.83 6.75 3.22
C PHE A 143 -11.94 5.48 4.07
N LEU A 144 -10.97 4.57 3.98
CA LEU A 144 -10.96 3.33 4.77
C LEU A 144 -10.94 3.59 6.28
N TYR A 145 -10.14 4.57 6.73
CA TYR A 145 -10.13 4.97 8.14
C TYR A 145 -11.43 5.64 8.58
N MET A 146 -12.15 6.31 7.67
CA MET A 146 -13.48 6.84 7.97
C MET A 146 -14.50 5.71 8.16
N LEU A 147 -14.39 4.61 7.40
CA LEU A 147 -15.25 3.43 7.59
C LEU A 147 -14.89 2.61 8.83
N PHE A 148 -13.64 2.68 9.29
CA PHE A 148 -13.12 1.80 10.35
C PHE A 148 -13.96 1.79 11.65
N PRO A 149 -14.44 2.91 12.21
CA PRO A 149 -15.26 2.86 13.44
C PRO A 149 -16.55 2.04 13.27
N PHE A 150 -17.19 2.11 12.10
CA PHE A 150 -18.38 1.31 11.78
C PHE A 150 -18.02 -0.17 11.63
N ILE A 151 -16.95 -0.46 10.88
CA ILE A 151 -16.41 -1.83 10.71
C ILE A 151 -16.08 -2.44 12.09
N LEU A 152 -15.36 -1.71 12.94
CA LEU A 152 -14.96 -2.17 14.27
C LEU A 152 -16.19 -2.46 15.15
N ARG A 153 -17.18 -1.56 15.19
CA ARG A 153 -18.41 -1.76 15.98
C ARG A 153 -19.15 -3.03 15.56
N TRP A 154 -19.23 -3.29 14.26
CA TRP A 154 -19.85 -4.51 13.74
C TRP A 154 -19.00 -5.76 14.07
N ILE A 155 -17.69 -5.73 13.80
CA ILE A 155 -16.77 -6.86 14.10
C ILE A 155 -16.76 -7.24 15.58
N LYS A 156 -16.84 -6.26 16.49
CA LYS A 156 -16.90 -6.53 17.94
C LYS A 156 -18.15 -7.35 18.31
N LYS A 157 -19.30 -7.00 17.74
CA LYS A 157 -20.60 -7.64 18.03
C LYS A 157 -20.81 -8.95 17.26
N SER A 158 -20.08 -9.15 16.16
CA SER A 158 -20.23 -10.32 15.30
C SER A 158 -19.41 -11.52 15.77
N LYS A 159 -20.00 -12.71 15.61
CA LYS A 159 -19.31 -14.00 15.69
C LYS A 159 -18.27 -14.10 14.57
N VAL A 160 -17.17 -14.83 14.81
CA VAL A 160 -16.07 -15.01 13.85
C VAL A 160 -16.58 -15.54 12.50
N ALA A 161 -17.48 -16.52 12.50
CA ALA A 161 -18.08 -17.08 11.28
C ALA A 161 -18.78 -16.03 10.41
N MET A 162 -19.48 -15.05 11.01
CA MET A 162 -20.15 -13.98 10.26
C MET A 162 -19.13 -13.00 9.66
N VAL A 163 -18.06 -12.70 10.38
CA VAL A 163 -16.97 -11.84 9.88
C VAL A 163 -16.24 -12.50 8.71
N LEU A 164 -15.98 -13.81 8.80
CA LEU A 164 -15.41 -14.59 7.71
C LEU A 164 -16.34 -14.68 6.50
N ALA A 165 -17.64 -14.95 6.71
CA ALA A 165 -18.63 -14.97 5.64
C ALA A 165 -18.68 -13.62 4.93
N ALA A 166 -18.72 -12.51 5.66
CA ALA A 166 -18.67 -11.17 5.08
C ALA A 166 -17.37 -10.92 4.29
N ALA A 167 -16.21 -11.38 4.78
CA ALA A 167 -14.95 -11.23 4.05
C ALA A 167 -14.97 -11.99 2.72
N VAL A 168 -15.46 -13.24 2.72
CA VAL A 168 -15.61 -14.04 1.51
C VAL A 168 -16.60 -13.39 0.54
N ILE A 169 -17.77 -12.95 1.03
CA ILE A 169 -18.78 -12.26 0.22
C ILE A 169 -18.19 -11.00 -0.43
N ILE A 170 -17.45 -10.17 0.33
CA ILE A 170 -16.83 -8.96 -0.22
C ILE A 170 -15.83 -9.30 -1.33
N VAL A 171 -14.99 -10.32 -1.16
CA VAL A 171 -14.03 -10.74 -2.20
C VAL A 171 -14.75 -11.30 -3.43
N VAL A 172 -15.80 -12.09 -3.26
CA VAL A 172 -16.64 -12.59 -4.37
C VAL A 172 -17.29 -11.42 -5.10
N LEU A 173 -17.86 -10.46 -4.37
CA LEU A 173 -18.44 -9.24 -4.95
C LEU A 173 -17.40 -8.40 -5.70
N GLN A 174 -16.17 -8.28 -5.20
CA GLN A 174 -15.10 -7.60 -5.93
C GLN A 174 -14.79 -8.29 -7.26
N VAL A 175 -14.72 -9.62 -7.30
CA VAL A 175 -14.49 -10.36 -8.55
C VAL A 175 -15.67 -10.19 -9.52
N MET A 176 -16.91 -10.21 -9.01
CA MET A 176 -18.11 -10.00 -9.85
C MET A 176 -18.19 -8.58 -10.39
N LEU A 177 -17.95 -7.57 -9.55
CA LEU A 177 -17.83 -6.19 -9.98
C LEU A 177 -16.66 -6.01 -10.95
N SER A 178 -15.61 -6.81 -10.79
CA SER A 178 -14.48 -6.81 -11.71
C SER A 178 -14.85 -7.30 -13.10
N TYR A 179 -15.59 -8.39 -13.15
CA TYR A 179 -16.15 -8.91 -14.38
C TYR A 179 -17.06 -7.89 -15.07
N ILE A 180 -17.98 -7.26 -14.32
CA ILE A 180 -18.87 -6.24 -14.87
C ILE A 180 -18.08 -5.03 -15.40
N ALA A 181 -17.11 -4.52 -14.65
CA ALA A 181 -16.27 -3.41 -15.08
C ALA A 181 -15.47 -3.75 -16.35
N LEU A 182 -15.00 -4.98 -16.48
CA LEU A 182 -14.29 -5.45 -17.68
C LEU A 182 -15.22 -5.49 -18.91
N LEU A 183 -16.48 -5.87 -18.73
CA LEU A 183 -17.47 -5.82 -19.82
C LEU A 183 -17.81 -4.39 -20.26
N LEU A 184 -17.81 -3.43 -19.32
CA LEU A 184 -18.18 -2.03 -19.59
C LEU A 184 -17.02 -1.20 -20.16
N PHE A 185 -15.81 -1.41 -19.64
CA PHE A 185 -14.66 -0.55 -19.90
C PHE A 185 -13.51 -1.25 -20.64
N HIS A 186 -13.63 -2.56 -20.89
CA HIS A 186 -12.55 -3.40 -21.38
C HIS A 186 -11.29 -3.25 -20.50
N GLU A 187 -10.10 -3.58 -21.00
CA GLU A 187 -8.84 -3.37 -20.26
C GLU A 187 -8.37 -1.90 -20.29
N GLY A 188 -9.32 -0.95 -20.29
CA GLY A 188 -9.06 0.48 -20.34
C GLY A 188 -8.62 1.11 -19.01
N VAL A 189 -8.39 2.43 -19.06
CA VAL A 189 -7.95 3.23 -17.89
C VAL A 189 -8.99 3.18 -16.76
N GLN A 190 -10.27 3.20 -17.10
CA GLN A 190 -11.37 3.15 -16.14
C GLN A 190 -11.43 1.81 -15.41
N TYR A 191 -11.23 0.69 -16.12
CA TYR A 191 -11.13 -0.64 -15.51
C TYR A 191 -9.96 -0.71 -14.52
N THR A 192 -8.78 -0.25 -14.95
CA THR A 192 -7.58 -0.22 -14.10
C THR A 192 -7.80 0.62 -12.85
N TRP A 193 -8.37 1.83 -13.00
CA TRP A 193 -8.72 2.69 -11.88
C TRP A 193 -9.68 2.00 -10.90
N PHE A 194 -10.73 1.37 -11.42
CA PHE A 194 -11.79 0.76 -10.62
C PHE A 194 -11.24 -0.36 -9.72
N MET A 195 -10.33 -1.20 -10.23
CA MET A 195 -9.74 -2.28 -9.43
C MET A 195 -8.64 -1.80 -8.49
N TYR A 196 -7.91 -0.75 -8.89
CA TYR A 196 -6.64 -0.43 -8.27
C TYR A 196 -6.70 0.80 -7.36
N CYS A 197 -7.30 1.89 -7.83
CA CYS A 197 -7.29 3.20 -7.17
C CYS A 197 -8.61 3.56 -6.48
N PHE A 198 -9.73 2.97 -6.93
CA PHE A 198 -11.06 3.34 -6.42
C PHE A 198 -11.23 2.94 -4.93
N PRO A 199 -11.54 3.90 -4.03
CA PRO A 199 -11.56 3.62 -2.59
C PRO A 199 -12.56 2.56 -2.14
N VAL A 200 -13.73 2.47 -2.79
CA VAL A 200 -14.76 1.48 -2.43
C VAL A 200 -14.29 0.06 -2.77
N PHE A 201 -13.60 -0.11 -3.90
CA PHE A 201 -13.06 -1.42 -4.26
C PHE A 201 -12.04 -1.89 -3.20
N ARG A 202 -11.23 -0.99 -2.63
CA ARG A 202 -10.22 -1.32 -1.60
C ARG A 202 -10.76 -1.60 -0.20
N ILE A 203 -12.09 -1.53 0.01
CA ILE A 203 -12.71 -1.96 1.28
C ILE A 203 -12.38 -3.43 1.57
N GLY A 204 -12.34 -4.29 0.55
CA GLY A 204 -12.05 -5.71 0.71
C GLY A 204 -10.69 -5.98 1.33
N ASP A 205 -9.62 -5.35 0.85
CA ASP A 205 -8.27 -5.48 1.41
C ASP A 205 -8.26 -5.12 2.90
N PHE A 206 -8.79 -3.94 3.22
CA PHE A 206 -8.79 -3.42 4.59
C PHE A 206 -9.65 -4.26 5.54
N PHE A 207 -10.86 -4.63 5.11
CA PHE A 207 -11.77 -5.46 5.90
C PHE A 207 -11.21 -6.86 6.12
N ALA A 208 -10.58 -7.47 5.10
CA ALA A 208 -9.94 -8.76 5.21
C ALA A 208 -8.83 -8.77 6.28
N GLY A 209 -8.05 -7.69 6.36
CA GLY A 209 -7.10 -7.48 7.44
C GLY A 209 -7.74 -7.43 8.83
N CYS A 210 -8.84 -6.67 8.98
CA CYS A 210 -9.61 -6.62 10.23
C CYS A 210 -10.19 -8.00 10.61
N ALA A 211 -10.70 -8.73 9.63
CA ALA A 211 -11.26 -10.06 9.79
C ALA A 211 -10.20 -11.06 10.24
N LEU A 212 -9.01 -11.03 9.63
CA LEU A 212 -7.87 -11.87 10.03
C LEU A 212 -7.51 -11.63 11.50
N PHE A 213 -7.44 -10.36 11.92
CA PHE A 213 -7.17 -10.08 13.34
C PHE A 213 -8.29 -10.60 14.26
N LYS A 214 -9.56 -10.46 13.89
CA LYS A 214 -10.69 -11.00 14.68
C LYS A 214 -10.60 -12.52 14.87
N VAL A 215 -10.09 -13.24 13.86
CA VAL A 215 -9.88 -14.70 13.93
C VAL A 215 -8.71 -15.03 14.86
N LEU A 216 -7.59 -14.32 14.74
CA LEU A 216 -6.36 -14.64 15.48
C LEU A 216 -6.37 -14.13 16.92
N GLY A 217 -7.06 -13.02 17.18
CA GLY A 217 -7.10 -12.33 18.47
C GLY A 217 -5.73 -11.85 18.95
N GLU A 218 -5.68 -11.44 20.22
CA GLU A 218 -4.44 -11.04 20.92
C GLU A 218 -3.63 -12.23 21.45
N THR A 219 -3.79 -13.42 20.88
CA THR A 219 -3.16 -14.61 21.42
C THR A 219 -1.62 -14.47 21.39
N LYS A 220 -1.01 -14.52 22.59
CA LYS A 220 0.43 -14.36 22.79
C LYS A 220 1.19 -15.36 21.92
N TYR A 221 2.14 -14.87 21.13
CA TYR A 221 3.12 -15.68 20.44
C TYR A 221 3.85 -16.59 21.46
N VAL A 222 3.66 -17.91 21.36
CA VAL A 222 4.39 -18.88 22.18
C VAL A 222 5.66 -19.25 21.41
N ASN A 223 6.82 -18.87 21.96
CA ASN A 223 8.11 -19.19 21.34
C ASN A 223 8.48 -20.65 21.55
N ASN A 224 7.81 -21.56 20.82
CA ASN A 224 8.12 -22.97 20.88
C ASN A 224 9.23 -23.29 19.87
N LYS A 225 10.48 -23.41 20.33
CA LYS A 225 11.63 -23.71 19.46
C LYS A 225 11.45 -25.04 18.69
N SER A 226 10.73 -26.01 19.26
CA SER A 226 10.51 -27.33 18.64
C SER A 226 9.70 -27.26 17.33
N GLU A 227 8.88 -26.23 17.13
CA GLU A 227 8.05 -26.08 15.94
C GLU A 227 8.73 -25.26 14.82
N THR A 228 9.95 -24.76 15.04
CA THR A 228 10.65 -23.89 14.07
C THR A 228 10.77 -24.54 12.70
N ILE A 229 11.04 -25.86 12.64
CA ILE A 229 11.17 -26.60 11.37
C ILE A 229 9.82 -26.64 10.65
N VAL A 230 8.73 -26.97 11.35
CA VAL A 230 7.37 -27.01 10.79
C VAL A 230 6.98 -25.64 10.26
N TYR A 231 7.18 -24.58 11.03
CA TYR A 231 6.91 -23.21 10.56
C TYR A 231 7.77 -22.82 9.37
N THR A 232 9.02 -23.25 9.30
CA THR A 232 9.90 -22.98 8.15
C THR A 232 9.39 -23.70 6.89
N ILE A 233 8.95 -24.96 7.01
CA ILE A 233 8.35 -25.70 5.90
C ILE A 233 7.08 -25.00 5.41
N VAL A 234 6.19 -24.60 6.34
CA VAL A 234 4.97 -23.84 6.01
C VAL A 234 5.29 -22.51 5.31
N GLU A 235 6.29 -21.78 5.81
CA GLU A 235 6.77 -20.54 5.19
C GLU A 235 7.27 -20.79 3.76
N ILE A 236 8.15 -21.78 3.55
CA ILE A 236 8.68 -22.12 2.22
C ILE A 236 7.56 -22.48 1.25
N ILE A 237 6.63 -23.35 1.66
CA ILE A 237 5.47 -23.75 0.83
C ILE A 237 4.64 -22.51 0.47
N ALA A 238 4.35 -21.65 1.44
CA ALA A 238 3.58 -20.43 1.20
C ALA A 238 4.30 -19.46 0.26
N PHE A 239 5.61 -19.25 0.42
CA PHE A 239 6.40 -18.40 -0.47
C PHE A 239 6.46 -18.96 -1.89
N VAL A 240 6.66 -20.26 -2.05
CA VAL A 240 6.63 -20.93 -3.37
C VAL A 240 5.25 -20.78 -4.01
N ALA A 241 4.17 -21.02 -3.26
CA ALA A 241 2.80 -20.84 -3.75
C ALA A 241 2.53 -19.38 -4.16
N ILE A 242 2.98 -18.41 -3.37
CA ILE A 242 2.90 -16.97 -3.68
C ILE A 242 3.64 -16.65 -4.98
N ILE A 243 4.84 -17.20 -5.19
CA ILE A 243 5.62 -16.98 -6.42
C ILE A 243 4.89 -17.58 -7.63
N ILE A 244 4.46 -18.84 -7.55
CA ILE A 244 3.74 -19.52 -8.63
C ILE A 244 2.46 -18.75 -8.99
N PHE A 245 1.68 -18.36 -7.98
CA PHE A 245 0.44 -17.62 -8.19
C PHE A 245 0.71 -16.23 -8.78
N SER A 246 1.76 -15.54 -8.34
CA SER A 246 2.19 -14.26 -8.92
C SER A 246 2.54 -14.38 -10.39
N VAL A 247 3.27 -15.44 -10.79
CA VAL A 247 3.59 -15.70 -12.20
C VAL A 247 2.33 -15.98 -13.01
N TRP A 248 1.36 -16.69 -12.44
CA TRP A 248 0.07 -16.95 -13.09
C TRP A 248 -0.76 -15.68 -13.28
N LEU A 249 -0.76 -14.77 -12.30
CA LEU A 249 -1.48 -13.48 -12.36
C LEU A 249 -0.95 -12.55 -13.46
N GLU A 250 0.34 -12.62 -13.81
CA GLU A 250 0.93 -11.81 -14.89
C GLU A 250 0.65 -12.36 -16.31
N LYS A 251 0.24 -13.62 -16.43
CA LYS A 251 -0.17 -14.16 -17.74
C LYS A 251 -1.53 -13.60 -18.13
N PRO A 252 -1.78 -13.30 -19.44
CA PRO A 252 -3.09 -12.87 -19.89
C PRO A 252 -4.18 -13.87 -19.47
N GLY A 253 -5.37 -13.35 -19.17
CA GLY A 253 -6.51 -14.17 -18.81
C GLY A 253 -7.10 -14.86 -20.03
N ASN A 254 -7.48 -16.14 -19.89
CA ASN A 254 -8.25 -16.82 -20.94
C ASN A 254 -9.74 -16.55 -20.70
N GLY A 255 -10.22 -15.43 -21.23
CA GLY A 255 -11.61 -14.98 -21.12
C GLY A 255 -11.88 -14.03 -19.93
N TYR A 256 -13.01 -13.33 -20.02
CA TYR A 256 -13.40 -12.25 -19.10
C TYR A 256 -13.39 -12.65 -17.61
N PHE A 257 -13.84 -13.85 -17.27
CA PHE A 257 -13.90 -14.31 -15.89
C PHE A 257 -12.50 -14.49 -15.27
N ILE A 258 -11.59 -15.13 -16.01
CA ILE A 258 -10.21 -15.31 -15.56
C ILE A 258 -9.50 -13.95 -15.46
N THR A 259 -9.69 -13.06 -16.44
CA THR A 259 -9.15 -11.68 -16.37
C THR A 259 -9.69 -10.92 -15.16
N ALA A 260 -10.97 -11.07 -14.83
CA ALA A 260 -11.58 -10.44 -13.67
C ALA A 260 -11.03 -10.95 -12.33
N ILE A 261 -10.68 -12.24 -12.23
CA ILE A 261 -9.98 -12.81 -11.06
C ILE A 261 -8.55 -12.26 -10.97
N LYS A 262 -7.85 -12.15 -12.11
CA LYS A 262 -6.49 -11.63 -12.22
C LYS A 262 -6.39 -10.11 -12.06
N ASN A 263 -7.44 -9.47 -11.55
CA ASN A 263 -7.44 -8.04 -11.26
C ASN A 263 -6.30 -7.68 -10.26
N TRP A 264 -5.92 -6.40 -10.26
CA TRP A 264 -4.76 -5.91 -9.50
C TRP A 264 -5.01 -5.72 -7.98
N SER A 265 -6.03 -6.39 -7.42
CA SER A 265 -6.40 -6.27 -6.00
C SER A 265 -6.89 -7.60 -5.39
N SER A 266 -8.03 -8.14 -5.80
CA SER A 266 -8.74 -9.23 -5.11
C SER A 266 -7.89 -10.48 -4.90
N SER A 267 -7.16 -10.93 -5.92
CA SER A 267 -6.28 -12.10 -5.82
C SER A 267 -5.08 -11.86 -4.89
N TYR A 268 -4.60 -10.62 -4.81
CA TYR A 268 -3.49 -10.24 -3.94
C TYR A 268 -3.90 -10.13 -2.47
N ILE A 269 -5.20 -9.99 -2.15
CA ILE A 269 -5.70 -10.00 -0.77
C ILE A 269 -5.30 -11.31 -0.09
N ILE A 270 -5.56 -12.46 -0.73
CA ILE A 270 -5.28 -13.78 -0.13
C ILE A 270 -3.78 -13.92 0.17
N MET A 271 -2.92 -13.54 -0.78
CA MET A 271 -1.48 -13.57 -0.61
C MET A 271 -1.01 -12.66 0.53
N ALA A 272 -1.58 -11.45 0.61
CA ALA A 272 -1.28 -10.51 1.69
C ALA A 272 -1.69 -11.06 3.06
N LEU A 273 -2.87 -11.69 3.18
CA LEU A 273 -3.32 -12.31 4.42
C LEU A 273 -2.43 -13.47 4.85
N VAL A 274 -1.97 -14.31 3.91
CA VAL A 274 -1.02 -15.40 4.19
C VAL A 274 0.27 -14.82 4.76
N LEU A 275 0.84 -13.79 4.13
CA LEU A 275 2.07 -13.15 4.64
C LEU A 275 1.87 -12.50 6.00
N ILE A 276 0.75 -11.80 6.22
CA ILE A 276 0.43 -11.21 7.53
C ILE A 276 0.30 -12.30 8.59
N TYR A 277 -0.37 -13.42 8.27
CA TYR A 277 -0.50 -14.57 9.16
C TYR A 277 0.87 -15.15 9.53
N LEU A 278 1.73 -15.41 8.53
CA LEU A 278 3.07 -15.96 8.76
C LEU A 278 3.89 -15.03 9.66
N PHE A 279 3.96 -13.74 9.35
CA PHE A 279 4.74 -12.80 10.17
C PHE A 279 4.09 -12.51 11.54
N TYR A 280 2.79 -12.76 11.73
CA TYR A 280 2.14 -12.58 13.04
C TYR A 280 2.21 -13.83 13.93
N ARG A 281 2.08 -15.03 13.36
CA ARG A 281 1.94 -16.30 14.09
C ARG A 281 3.14 -17.22 13.98
N CYS A 282 3.77 -17.26 12.81
CA CYS A 282 4.86 -18.18 12.54
C CYS A 282 6.20 -17.55 12.97
N ASN A 283 7.11 -18.42 13.41
CA ASN A 283 8.47 -18.03 13.77
C ASN A 283 9.47 -19.00 13.14
N GLY A 284 9.23 -19.33 11.88
CA GLY A 284 10.18 -20.10 11.07
C GLY A 284 11.42 -19.27 10.75
N LEU A 285 12.39 -19.91 10.12
CA LEU A 285 13.68 -19.31 9.82
C LEU A 285 13.56 -18.11 8.88
N LEU A 286 12.62 -18.10 7.93
CA LEU A 286 12.46 -16.98 7.00
C LEU A 286 11.90 -15.76 7.74
N THR A 287 10.87 -15.92 8.55
CA THR A 287 10.33 -14.81 9.36
C THR A 287 11.40 -14.25 10.30
N ARG A 288 12.22 -15.10 10.93
CA ARG A 288 13.34 -14.66 11.78
C ARG A 288 14.43 -13.92 11.00
N LEU A 289 14.83 -14.47 9.84
CA LEU A 289 15.85 -13.89 8.98
C LEU A 289 15.47 -12.46 8.56
N PHE A 290 14.20 -12.28 8.16
CA PHE A 290 13.69 -10.98 7.75
C PHE A 290 13.31 -10.08 8.94
N SER A 291 13.10 -10.60 10.15
CA SER A 291 12.80 -9.79 11.35
C SER A 291 14.06 -9.22 12.02
N ASN A 292 15.13 -8.99 11.26
CA ASN A 292 16.35 -8.38 11.77
C ASN A 292 16.22 -6.85 11.91
N LYS A 293 17.19 -6.23 12.59
CA LYS A 293 17.18 -4.78 12.88
C LYS A 293 17.09 -3.92 11.61
N LEU A 294 17.72 -4.34 10.51
CA LEU A 294 17.73 -3.59 9.26
C LEU A 294 16.33 -3.55 8.63
N PHE A 295 15.68 -4.71 8.48
CA PHE A 295 14.32 -4.77 7.94
C PHE A 295 13.30 -4.08 8.84
N ILE A 296 13.44 -4.18 10.16
CA ILE A 296 12.59 -3.42 11.08
C ILE A 296 12.76 -1.92 10.86
N ALA A 297 14.01 -1.43 10.76
CA ALA A 297 14.29 -0.02 10.51
C ALA A 297 13.74 0.45 9.15
N LEU A 298 13.90 -0.35 8.09
CA LEU A 298 13.29 -0.08 6.79
C LEU A 298 11.75 -0.05 6.86
N GLY A 299 11.16 -0.94 7.66
CA GLY A 299 9.72 -0.98 7.89
C GLY A 299 9.19 0.26 8.61
N ASP A 300 9.97 0.79 9.54
CA ASP A 300 9.63 1.99 10.29
C ASP A 300 9.62 3.25 9.41
N ILE A 301 10.55 3.34 8.46
CA ILE A 301 10.63 4.46 7.50
C ILE A 301 9.77 4.25 6.25
N SER A 302 9.25 3.03 6.03
CA SER A 302 8.49 2.68 4.83
C SER A 302 7.35 3.63 4.48
N PRO A 303 6.53 4.18 5.41
CA PRO A 303 5.43 5.05 4.99
C PRO A 303 5.91 6.43 4.49
N GLN A 304 7.08 6.91 4.94
CA GLN A 304 7.69 8.13 4.42
C GLN A 304 8.43 7.86 3.12
N ALA A 305 9.24 6.78 3.12
CA ALA A 305 9.97 6.32 1.94
C ALA A 305 9.03 6.05 0.76
N PHE A 306 7.83 5.52 1.04
CA PHE A 306 6.78 5.33 0.04
C PHE A 306 6.31 6.63 -0.61
N LEU A 307 6.31 7.79 0.04
CA LEU A 307 5.98 9.06 -0.65
C LEU A 307 7.17 9.67 -1.36
N ILE A 308 8.35 9.53 -0.77
CA ILE A 308 9.59 10.15 -1.23
C ILE A 308 10.13 9.46 -2.49
N HIS A 309 10.10 8.12 -2.54
CA HIS A 309 10.72 7.36 -3.63
C HIS A 309 10.18 7.76 -5.00
N TYR A 310 8.85 7.91 -5.13
CA TYR A 310 8.23 8.18 -6.41
C TYR A 310 8.68 9.53 -6.99
N VAL A 311 8.86 10.55 -6.15
CA VAL A 311 9.37 11.86 -6.59
C VAL A 311 10.81 11.74 -7.12
N ILE A 312 11.65 10.96 -6.43
CA ILE A 312 13.04 10.74 -6.84
C ILE A 312 13.11 9.98 -8.16
N VAL A 313 12.39 8.86 -8.27
CA VAL A 313 12.28 8.06 -9.51
C VAL A 313 11.75 8.92 -10.65
N ARG A 314 10.73 9.74 -10.38
CA ARG A 314 10.15 10.63 -11.37
C ARG A 314 11.15 11.68 -11.86
N PHE A 315 11.88 12.31 -10.95
CA PHE A 315 12.94 13.26 -11.30
C PHE A 315 14.03 12.60 -12.15
N ALA A 316 14.53 11.43 -11.72
CA ALA A 316 15.58 10.69 -12.43
C ALA A 316 15.14 10.32 -13.85
N ASN A 317 13.92 9.79 -14.01
CA ASN A 317 13.37 9.45 -15.32
C ASN A 317 13.20 10.69 -16.22
N ALA A 318 12.74 11.82 -15.65
CA ALA A 318 12.62 13.07 -16.39
C ALA A 318 13.98 13.58 -16.86
N TYR A 319 15.00 13.54 -15.99
CA TYR A 319 16.37 13.92 -16.33
C TYR A 319 16.95 13.04 -17.43
N MET A 320 16.84 11.72 -17.29
CA MET A 320 17.30 10.77 -18.30
C MET A 320 16.62 11.01 -19.65
N GLY A 321 15.30 11.24 -19.66
CA GLY A 321 14.53 11.50 -20.87
C GLY A 321 14.91 12.81 -21.56
N LEU A 322 15.01 13.92 -20.81
CA LEU A 322 15.35 15.23 -21.37
C LEU A 322 16.77 15.27 -21.94
N HIS A 323 17.71 14.54 -21.34
CA HIS A 323 19.08 14.42 -21.82
C HIS A 323 19.30 13.24 -22.79
N GLN A 324 18.22 12.55 -23.21
CA GLN A 324 18.26 11.40 -24.12
C GLN A 324 19.25 10.31 -23.68
N ILE A 325 19.42 10.13 -22.37
CA ILE A 325 20.32 9.13 -21.82
C ILE A 325 19.63 7.76 -21.91
N PRO A 326 20.18 6.77 -22.62
CA PRO A 326 19.53 5.48 -22.78
C PRO A 326 19.54 4.68 -21.47
N PHE A 327 18.45 3.96 -21.22
CA PHE A 327 18.33 2.98 -20.14
C PHE A 327 19.04 1.67 -20.53
N THR A 328 20.35 1.59 -20.30
CA THR A 328 21.07 0.31 -20.31
C THR A 328 20.84 -0.44 -19.01
N ILE A 329 21.08 -1.76 -19.00
CA ILE A 329 20.93 -2.56 -17.77
C ILE A 329 21.81 -2.01 -16.63
N TYR A 330 23.07 -1.69 -16.92
CA TYR A 330 24.00 -1.12 -15.94
C TYR A 330 23.51 0.23 -15.38
N LYS A 331 23.09 1.16 -16.25
CA LYS A 331 22.58 2.47 -15.82
C LYS A 331 21.29 2.34 -15.02
N THR A 332 20.41 1.41 -15.39
CA THR A 332 19.17 1.13 -14.66
C THR A 332 19.46 0.66 -13.23
N TRP A 333 20.43 -0.26 -13.07
CA TRP A 333 20.85 -0.73 -11.74
C TRP A 333 21.55 0.35 -10.92
N LEU A 334 22.41 1.15 -11.54
CA LEU A 334 23.08 2.26 -10.87
C LEU A 334 22.07 3.31 -10.37
N LEU A 335 21.12 3.70 -11.23
CA LEU A 335 20.03 4.60 -10.87
C LEU A 335 19.19 4.01 -9.74
N PHE A 336 18.78 2.75 -9.84
CA PHE A 336 18.04 2.07 -8.79
C PHE A 336 18.74 2.13 -7.43
N ILE A 337 20.04 1.81 -7.37
CA ILE A 337 20.82 1.85 -6.12
C ILE A 337 20.89 3.28 -5.59
N ALA A 338 21.17 4.26 -6.45
CA ALA A 338 21.23 5.66 -6.07
C ALA A 338 19.89 6.18 -5.55
N GLU A 339 18.80 5.92 -6.27
CA GLU A 339 17.44 6.29 -5.89
C GLU A 339 17.04 5.65 -4.56
N PHE A 340 17.42 4.39 -4.31
CA PHE A 340 17.14 3.70 -3.05
C PHE A 340 17.86 4.37 -1.88
N ILE A 341 19.16 4.60 -2.03
CA ILE A 341 19.99 5.24 -1.00
C ILE A 341 19.46 6.64 -0.70
N ILE A 342 19.19 7.44 -1.74
CA ILE A 342 18.64 8.80 -1.59
C ILE A 342 17.28 8.75 -0.88
N THR A 343 16.39 7.82 -1.26
CA THR A 343 15.09 7.63 -0.62
C THR A 343 15.25 7.34 0.87
N VAL A 344 16.13 6.40 1.24
CA VAL A 344 16.38 6.03 2.64
C VAL A 344 16.95 7.22 3.42
N VAL A 345 17.96 7.91 2.87
CA VAL A 345 18.60 9.07 3.52
C VAL A 345 17.59 10.19 3.76
N ILE A 346 16.84 10.60 2.73
CA ILE A 346 15.83 11.66 2.87
C ILE A 346 14.73 11.26 3.87
N SER A 347 14.32 9.99 3.88
CA SER A 347 13.33 9.49 4.84
C SER A 347 13.82 9.57 6.28
N LEU A 348 15.09 9.22 6.53
CA LEU A 348 15.72 9.32 7.84
C LEU A 348 15.87 10.78 8.28
N LEU A 349 16.29 11.67 7.38
CA LEU A 349 16.40 13.11 7.65
C LEU A 349 15.04 13.71 8.02
N TYR A 350 14.01 13.41 7.23
CA TYR A 350 12.65 13.86 7.51
C TYR A 350 12.17 13.41 8.89
N LEU A 351 12.45 12.15 9.27
CA LEU A 351 12.08 11.63 10.58
C LEU A 351 12.84 12.31 11.72
N LYS A 352 14.14 12.57 11.54
CA LYS A 352 14.95 13.31 12.52
C LYS A 352 14.38 14.70 12.77
N ILE A 353 14.09 15.46 11.71
CA ILE A 353 13.48 16.80 11.79
C ILE A 353 12.13 16.74 12.50
N LYS A 354 11.26 15.81 12.08
CA LYS A 354 9.93 15.65 12.65
C LYS A 354 9.94 15.29 14.13
N ASN A 355 10.90 14.46 14.57
CA ASN A 355 11.03 14.07 15.97
C ASN A 355 11.57 15.23 16.83
N ASN A 356 12.53 16.00 16.33
CA ASN A 356 13.05 17.18 17.03
C ASN A 356 11.95 18.25 17.24
N HIS A 357 11.07 18.47 16.27
CA HIS A 357 9.94 19.40 16.45
C HIS A 357 8.89 18.91 17.47
N ARG A 358 8.85 17.61 17.77
CA ARG A 358 7.96 17.04 18.79
C ARG A 358 8.55 17.05 20.19
N SER A 359 9.87 17.15 20.35
CA SER A 359 10.51 17.25 21.67
C SER A 359 10.57 18.69 22.21
N ILE A 360 10.30 19.69 21.35
CA ILE A 360 10.30 21.12 21.70
C ILE A 360 8.88 21.62 22.06
N ARG A 361 7.84 20.80 21.82
CA ARG A 361 6.44 21.05 22.21
C ARG A 361 6.03 20.06 23.28
#